data_AF-A0A519BCP8-F1
#
_entry.id   AF-A0A519BCP8-F1
#
_cell.length_a   1.000
_cell.length_b   1.000
_cell.length_c   1.000
_cell.angle_alpha   90.00
_cell.angle_beta   90.00
_cell.angle_gamma   90.00
#
_symmetry.space_group_name_H-M   'P 1'
#
loop_
_entity.id
_entity.type
_entity.pdbx_description
1 polymer ?
#
loop_
_entity_poly.entity_id
_entity_poly.type
_entity_poly.pdbx_seq_one_letter_code
_entity_poly.pdbx_strand_id
1 'polypeptide(L)'
;MKKESISLFFLRFVLFLSFFYHGTGILFDWFDGLGIAGFAGYMHFPIIIAVLVGIAETTGSLAMISGILTRIGALNIMLVMLGAIFILHLPHGFNILNGGYEYALTEFVVALSIFIMGPGEYTLTALITKNAPFILQ
;
A
#
# COMPACT_ATOMS: atom_id res chain seq x y z
N MET A 1 -2.68 -11.45 24.97
CA MET A 1 -2.53 -10.91 23.60
C MET A 1 -1.07 -10.50 23.42
N LYS A 2 -0.39 -10.92 22.35
CA LYS A 2 0.96 -10.43 22.06
C LYS A 2 0.87 -8.99 21.56
N LYS A 3 1.53 -8.06 22.24
CA LYS A 3 1.48 -6.62 21.93
C LYS A 3 1.91 -6.35 20.48
N GLU A 4 2.88 -7.10 19.97
CA GLU A 4 3.37 -7.05 18.59
C GLU A 4 2.26 -7.26 17.56
N SER A 5 1.40 -8.28 17.75
CA SER A 5 0.29 -8.56 16.83
C SER A 5 -0.70 -7.40 16.77
N ILE A 6 -0.97 -6.76 17.90
CA ILE A 6 -1.87 -5.59 17.97
C ILE A 6 -1.24 -4.42 17.19
N SER A 7 0.05 -4.15 17.41
CA SER A 7 0.78 -3.10 16.69
C SER A 7 0.76 -3.35 15.18
N LEU A 8 1.01 -4.58 14.73
CA LEU A 8 0.95 -4.95 13.31
C LEU A 8 -0.44 -4.76 12.71
N PHE A 9 -1.49 -5.06 13.46
CA PHE A 9 -2.86 -4.82 13.01
C PHE A 9 -3.09 -3.33 12.72
N PHE A 10 -2.69 -2.43 13.63
CA PHE A 10 -2.86 -0.99 13.41
C PHE A 10 -2.00 -0.45 12.26
N LEU A 11 -0.76 -0.94 12.11
CA LEU A 11 0.09 -0.59 10.96
C LEU A 11 -0.55 -1.03 9.63
N ARG A 12 -1.11 -2.25 9.59
CA ARG A 12 -1.86 -2.73 8.41
C ARG A 12 -3.13 -1.92 8.19
N PHE A 13 -3.86 -1.58 9.26
CA PHE A 13 -5.11 -0.85 9.18
C PHE A 13 -4.90 0.55 8.58
N VAL A 14 -3.86 1.28 9.00
CA VAL A 14 -3.59 2.61 8.43
C VAL A 14 -3.19 2.51 6.95
N LEU A 15 -2.37 1.53 6.56
CA LEU A 15 -2.07 1.30 5.14
C LEU A 15 -3.32 0.88 4.35
N PHE A 16 -4.21 0.08 4.94
CA PHE A 16 -5.48 -0.24 4.29
C PHE A 16 -6.26 1.05 3.98
N LEU A 17 -6.41 1.96 4.95
CA LEU A 17 -7.17 3.20 4.72
C LEU A 17 -6.57 4.04 3.58
N SER A 18 -5.27 4.32 3.63
CA SER A 18 -4.59 5.15 2.60
C SER A 18 -4.69 4.51 1.21
N PHE A 19 -4.27 3.26 1.08
CA PHE A 19 -4.12 2.61 -0.23
C PHE A 19 -5.46 2.10 -0.79
N PHE A 20 -6.46 1.86 0.05
CA PHE A 20 -7.81 1.61 -0.42
C PHE A 20 -8.41 2.89 -1.00
N TYR A 21 -8.26 4.02 -0.30
CA TYR A 21 -8.72 5.33 -0.80
C TYR A 21 -8.08 5.66 -2.15
N HIS A 22 -6.75 5.64 -2.25
CA HIS A 22 -6.04 5.99 -3.48
C HIS A 22 -6.24 4.94 -4.60
N GLY A 23 -6.09 3.65 -4.30
CA GLY A 23 -6.22 2.59 -5.29
C GLY A 23 -7.62 2.50 -5.90
N THR A 24 -8.67 2.62 -5.08
CA THR A 24 -10.05 2.63 -5.58
C THR A 24 -10.42 3.94 -6.28
N GLY A 25 -9.82 5.07 -5.88
CA GLY A 25 -9.90 6.32 -6.64
C GLY A 25 -9.29 6.23 -8.04
N ILE A 26 -8.20 5.45 -8.20
CA ILE A 26 -7.62 5.18 -9.53
C ILE A 26 -8.49 4.21 -10.32
N LEU A 27 -8.91 3.08 -9.76
CA LEU A 27 -9.58 2.01 -10.52
C LEU A 27 -11.06 2.26 -10.78
N PHE A 28 -11.76 2.80 -9.79
CA PHE A 28 -13.22 2.84 -9.75
C PHE A 28 -13.77 4.26 -9.65
N ASP A 29 -12.90 5.27 -9.67
CA ASP A 29 -13.28 6.68 -9.52
C ASP A 29 -14.01 6.96 -8.18
N TRP A 30 -13.67 6.19 -7.15
CA TRP A 30 -14.23 6.37 -5.82
C TRP A 30 -13.62 7.58 -5.13
N PHE A 31 -14.39 8.19 -4.22
CA PHE A 31 -13.93 9.30 -3.38
C PHE A 31 -13.43 10.53 -4.16
N ASP A 32 -14.10 10.86 -5.27
CA ASP A 32 -13.71 11.94 -6.18
C ASP A 32 -12.29 11.73 -6.75
N GLY A 33 -11.96 10.47 -7.05
CA GLY A 33 -10.71 10.07 -7.68
C GLY A 33 -10.54 10.63 -9.10
N LEU A 34 -9.39 10.33 -9.70
CA LEU A 34 -9.13 10.73 -11.09
C LEU A 34 -9.59 9.67 -12.11
N GLY A 35 -9.94 8.47 -11.63
CA GLY A 35 -10.09 7.29 -12.47
C GLY A 35 -8.82 6.94 -13.25
N ILE A 36 -8.89 5.88 -14.05
CA ILE A 36 -7.72 5.36 -14.79
C ILE A 36 -7.20 6.40 -15.79
N ALA A 37 -8.11 7.01 -16.56
CA ALA A 37 -7.75 7.96 -17.61
C ALA A 37 -7.20 9.27 -17.04
N GLY A 38 -7.81 9.80 -15.97
CA GLY A 38 -7.35 11.03 -15.33
C GLY A 38 -6.01 10.84 -14.64
N PHE A 39 -5.81 9.72 -13.93
CA PHE A 39 -4.52 9.42 -13.30
C PHE A 39 -3.41 9.23 -14.35
N ALA A 40 -3.69 8.49 -15.43
CA ALA A 40 -2.74 8.32 -16.54
C ALA A 40 -2.38 9.67 -17.18
N GLY A 41 -3.37 10.54 -17.40
CA GLY A 41 -3.15 11.88 -17.94
C GLY A 41 -2.31 12.77 -17.02
N TYR A 42 -2.64 12.79 -15.71
CA TYR A 42 -1.92 13.55 -14.69
C TYR A 42 -0.45 13.12 -14.57
N MET A 43 -0.21 11.80 -14.58
CA MET A 43 1.14 11.23 -14.46
C MET A 43 1.92 11.21 -15.79
N HIS A 44 1.28 11.55 -16.91
CA HIS A 44 1.82 11.33 -18.26
C HIS A 44 2.23 9.86 -18.50
N PHE A 45 1.47 8.93 -17.95
CA PHE A 45 1.72 7.50 -18.06
C PHE A 45 0.84 6.83 -19.12
N PRO A 46 1.31 5.72 -19.72
CA PRO A 46 0.42 4.82 -20.43
C PRO A 46 -0.70 4.31 -19.50
N ILE A 47 -1.92 4.16 -20.04
CA ILE A 47 -3.09 3.65 -19.29
C ILE A 47 -2.78 2.34 -18.55
N ILE A 48 -1.98 1.45 -19.15
CA ILE A 48 -1.60 0.18 -18.50
C ILE A 48 -0.85 0.39 -17.18
N ILE A 49 -0.03 1.43 -17.07
CA ILE A 49 0.69 1.73 -15.82
C ILE A 49 -0.29 2.24 -14.76
N ALA A 50 -1.24 3.12 -15.14
CA ALA A 50 -2.29 3.58 -14.22
C ALA A 50 -3.12 2.42 -13.68
N VAL A 51 -3.51 1.47 -14.55
CA VAL A 51 -4.22 0.25 -14.14
C VAL A 51 -3.38 -0.58 -13.18
N LEU A 52 -2.10 -0.79 -13.47
CA LEU A 52 -1.21 -1.58 -12.61
C LEU A 52 -1.02 -0.94 -11.23
N VAL A 53 -0.86 0.39 -11.16
CA VAL A 53 -0.78 1.12 -9.89
C VAL A 53 -2.09 0.96 -9.11
N GLY A 54 -3.24 1.23 -9.73
CA GLY A 54 -4.53 1.08 -9.06
C GLY A 54 -4.80 -0.35 -8.55
N ILE A 55 -4.42 -1.37 -9.32
CA ILE A 55 -4.49 -2.78 -8.89
C ILE A 55 -3.54 -3.02 -7.72
N ALA A 56 -2.29 -2.56 -7.80
CA ALA A 56 -1.30 -2.77 -6.75
C ALA A 56 -1.75 -2.16 -5.42
N GLU A 57 -2.26 -0.93 -5.43
CA GLU A 57 -2.75 -0.24 -4.23
C GLU A 57 -4.02 -0.87 -3.67
N THR A 58 -4.99 -1.21 -4.53
CA THR A 58 -6.26 -1.80 -4.10
C THR A 58 -6.05 -3.21 -3.56
N THR A 59 -5.31 -4.06 -4.28
CA THR A 59 -5.05 -5.43 -3.80
C THR A 59 -4.10 -5.44 -2.61
N GLY A 60 -3.13 -4.51 -2.56
CA GLY A 60 -2.23 -4.32 -1.43
C GLY A 60 -2.98 -3.94 -0.16
N SER A 61 -3.90 -2.97 -0.24
CA SER A 61 -4.73 -2.58 0.92
C SER A 61 -5.66 -3.71 1.39
N LEU A 62 -6.29 -4.45 0.47
CA LEU A 62 -7.10 -5.62 0.81
C LEU A 62 -6.28 -6.71 1.51
N ALA A 63 -5.03 -6.93 1.08
CA ALA A 63 -4.10 -7.81 1.77
C ALA A 63 -3.75 -7.29 3.18
N MET A 64 -3.57 -5.98 3.36
CA MET A 64 -3.31 -5.40 4.69
C MET A 64 -4.46 -5.67 5.68
N ILE A 65 -5.71 -5.35 5.30
CA ILE A 65 -6.85 -5.50 6.22
C ILE A 65 -7.18 -6.97 6.50
N SER A 66 -7.18 -7.81 5.48
CA SER A 66 -7.47 -9.25 5.65
C SER A 66 -6.33 -9.99 6.34
N GLY A 67 -5.09 -9.52 6.14
CA GLY A 67 -3.88 -10.23 6.52
C GLY A 67 -3.61 -11.48 5.68
N ILE A 68 -4.23 -11.59 4.50
CA ILE A 68 -4.00 -12.63 3.49
C ILE A 68 -3.01 -12.09 2.47
N LEU A 69 -1.98 -12.88 2.13
CA LEU A 69 -0.90 -12.48 1.23
C LEU A 69 -0.24 -11.16 1.67
N THR A 70 -0.08 -10.98 2.99
CA THR A 70 0.34 -9.69 3.58
C THR A 70 1.67 -9.23 3.00
N ARG A 71 2.66 -10.12 2.85
CA ARG A 71 3.96 -9.73 2.28
C ARG A 71 3.88 -9.36 0.81
N ILE A 72 3.03 -10.00 0.02
CA ILE A 72 2.79 -9.58 -1.38
C ILE A 72 2.15 -8.19 -1.40
N GLY A 73 1.13 -7.96 -0.56
CA GLY A 73 0.49 -6.65 -0.47
C GLY A 73 1.45 -5.55 -0.01
N ALA A 74 2.31 -5.85 0.96
CA ALA A 74 3.34 -4.92 1.43
C ALA A 74 4.36 -4.61 0.33
N LEU A 75 4.76 -5.61 -0.46
CA LEU A 75 5.64 -5.41 -1.60
C LEU A 75 5.01 -4.51 -2.67
N ASN A 76 3.73 -4.70 -2.98
CA ASN A 76 3.00 -3.81 -3.90
C ASN A 76 3.04 -2.36 -3.42
N ILE A 77 2.70 -2.13 -2.14
CA ILE A 77 2.74 -0.79 -1.53
C ILE A 77 4.15 -0.19 -1.59
N MET A 78 5.18 -0.99 -1.24
CA MET A 78 6.57 -0.53 -1.30
C MET A 78 6.97 -0.07 -2.71
N LEU A 79 6.60 -0.83 -3.75
CA LEU A 79 6.93 -0.49 -5.14
C LEU A 79 6.20 0.78 -5.60
N VAL A 80 4.93 0.94 -5.25
CA VAL A 80 4.17 2.16 -5.53
C VAL A 80 4.80 3.36 -4.82
N MET A 81 5.17 3.23 -3.55
CA MET A 81 5.82 4.30 -2.79
C MET A 81 7.18 4.67 -3.35
N LEU A 82 8.00 3.71 -3.78
CA LEU A 82 9.26 4.02 -4.47
C LEU A 82 8.99 4.82 -5.75
N GLY A 83 8.01 4.41 -6.55
CA GLY A 83 7.58 5.17 -7.73
C GLY A 83 7.16 6.60 -7.37
N ALA A 84 6.27 6.77 -6.39
CA ALA A 84 5.79 8.07 -5.93
C ALA A 84 6.95 8.95 -5.43
N ILE A 85 7.87 8.40 -4.63
CA ILE A 85 9.04 9.12 -4.12
C ILE A 85 9.87 9.63 -5.31
N PHE A 86 10.33 8.75 -6.20
CA PHE A 86 11.29 9.14 -7.24
C PHE A 86 10.69 9.97 -8.37
N ILE A 87 9.40 9.79 -8.67
CA ILE A 87 8.76 10.42 -9.83
C ILE A 87 8.07 11.73 -9.45
N LEU A 88 7.42 11.79 -8.27
CA LEU A 88 6.62 12.95 -7.88
C LEU A 88 7.27 13.79 -6.79
N HIS A 89 7.78 13.15 -5.74
CA HIS A 89 8.04 13.88 -4.49
C HIS A 89 9.51 14.28 -4.28
N LEU A 90 10.46 13.53 -4.84
CA LEU A 90 11.89 13.77 -4.65
C LEU A 90 12.34 15.18 -5.07
N PRO A 91 11.86 15.76 -6.18
CA PRO A 91 12.22 17.14 -6.57
C PRO A 91 11.82 18.21 -5.54
N HIS A 92 10.82 17.93 -4.69
CA HIS A 92 10.31 18.85 -3.68
C HIS A 92 11.02 18.73 -2.32
N GLY A 93 12.02 17.84 -2.20
CA GLY A 93 12.75 17.61 -0.96
C GLY A 93 11.91 16.83 0.07
N PHE A 94 12.26 16.93 1.36
CA PHE A 94 11.64 16.12 2.40
C PHE A 94 10.23 16.62 2.79
N ASN A 95 10.08 17.92 3.08
CA ASN A 95 8.89 18.50 3.72
C ASN A 95 7.58 18.26 2.94
N ILE A 96 6.64 17.54 3.55
CA ILE A 96 5.32 17.24 2.95
C ILE A 96 4.54 18.50 2.56
N LEU A 97 4.68 19.62 3.29
CA LEU A 97 3.96 20.86 2.99
C LEU A 97 4.38 21.49 1.65
N ASN A 98 5.56 21.12 1.14
CA ASN A 98 6.06 21.53 -0.16
C ASN A 98 5.78 20.47 -1.26
N GLY A 99 5.03 19.42 -0.95
CA GLY A 99 4.86 18.25 -1.81
C GLY A 99 6.02 17.25 -1.73
N GLY A 100 6.84 17.33 -0.67
CA GLY A 100 8.00 16.48 -0.45
C GLY A 100 7.69 15.03 -0.09
N TYR A 101 8.73 14.19 -0.05
CA TYR A 101 8.61 12.73 0.03
C TYR A 101 8.44 12.17 1.46
N GLU A 102 8.38 13.00 2.49
CA GLU A 102 8.27 12.60 3.90
C GLU A 102 7.16 11.57 4.16
N TYR A 103 5.96 11.80 3.60
CA TYR A 103 4.83 10.89 3.80
C TYR A 103 5.00 9.58 3.03
N ALA A 104 5.37 9.65 1.76
CA ALA A 104 5.59 8.45 0.94
C ALA A 104 6.72 7.57 1.52
N LEU A 105 7.77 8.17 2.08
CA LEU A 105 8.82 7.45 2.80
C LEU A 105 8.29 6.81 4.09
N THR A 106 7.42 7.50 4.82
CA THR A 106 6.79 6.96 6.03
C THR A 106 5.97 5.71 5.70
N GLU A 107 5.12 5.79 4.68
CA GLU A 107 4.30 4.66 4.23
C GLU A 107 5.17 3.50 3.72
N PHE A 108 6.24 3.79 2.98
CA PHE A 108 7.23 2.79 2.57
C PHE A 108 7.84 2.06 3.76
N VAL A 109 8.27 2.77 4.80
CA VAL A 109 8.90 2.17 5.99
C VAL A 109 7.89 1.34 6.79
N VAL A 110 6.62 1.77 6.87
CA VAL A 110 5.56 0.97 7.50
C VAL A 110 5.33 -0.32 6.72
N ALA A 111 5.23 -0.24 5.39
CA ALA A 111 5.07 -1.40 4.53
C ALA A 111 6.28 -2.36 4.63
N LEU A 112 7.51 -1.84 4.64
CA LEU A 112 8.73 -2.61 4.85
C LEU A 112 8.73 -3.33 6.21
N SER A 113 8.28 -2.64 7.26
CA SER A 113 8.18 -3.22 8.61
C SER A 113 7.21 -4.41 8.64
N ILE A 114 6.06 -4.27 7.98
CA ILE A 114 5.09 -5.36 7.80
C ILE A 114 5.67 -6.46 6.91
N PHE A 115 6.39 -6.12 5.84
CA PHE A 115 7.03 -7.10 4.97
C PHE A 115 8.08 -7.94 5.70
N ILE A 116 8.78 -7.39 6.70
CA ILE A 116 9.78 -8.11 7.51
C ILE A 116 9.08 -8.92 8.61
N MET A 117 8.18 -8.30 9.37
CA MET A 117 7.55 -8.92 10.53
C MET A 117 6.48 -9.96 10.15
N GLY A 118 5.78 -9.73 9.04
CA GLY A 118 4.66 -10.53 8.57
C GLY A 118 3.29 -10.07 9.12
N PRO A 119 2.24 -10.90 8.95
CA PRO A 119 0.85 -10.55 9.24
C PRO A 119 0.49 -10.27 10.70
N GLY A 120 1.20 -10.91 11.64
CA GLY A 120 0.76 -11.04 13.02
C GLY A 120 -0.45 -11.97 13.18
N GLU A 121 -1.00 -12.05 14.39
CA GLU A 121 -2.06 -13.02 14.73
C GLU A 121 -3.49 -12.55 14.39
N TYR A 122 -3.73 -11.24 14.22
CA TYR A 122 -5.05 -10.69 13.88
C TYR A 122 -5.29 -10.68 12.37
N THR A 123 -5.43 -11.86 11.77
CA THR A 123 -5.62 -12.04 10.33
C THR A 123 -6.64 -13.13 10.02
N LEU A 124 -7.24 -13.06 8.84
CA LEU A 124 -8.05 -14.15 8.30
C LEU A 124 -7.17 -15.36 7.93
N THR A 125 -5.89 -15.15 7.58
CA THR A 125 -4.93 -16.24 7.33
C THR A 125 -4.80 -17.16 8.53
N ALA A 126 -4.83 -16.64 9.75
CA ALA A 126 -4.78 -17.44 10.98
C ALA A 126 -5.96 -18.43 11.11
N LEU A 127 -7.07 -18.19 10.39
CA LEU A 127 -8.23 -19.09 10.33
C LEU A 127 -8.10 -20.18 9.26
N ILE A 128 -7.29 -19.95 8.22
CA ILE A 128 -7.19 -20.79 7.02
C ILE A 128 -5.95 -21.70 7.07
N THR A 129 -4.79 -21.16 7.44
CA THR A 129 -3.54 -21.93 7.48
C THR A 129 -2.55 -21.35 8.49
N LYS A 130 -1.89 -22.24 9.23
CA LYS A 130 -0.76 -21.87 10.11
C LYS A 130 0.59 -21.91 9.40
N ASN A 131 0.66 -22.50 8.20
CA ASN A 131 1.90 -22.88 7.53
C ASN A 131 1.93 -22.38 6.07
N ALA A 132 1.74 -21.09 5.85
CA ALA A 132 2.06 -20.48 4.55
C ALA A 132 3.58 -20.25 4.43
N PRO A 133 4.19 -20.38 3.24
CA PRO A 133 5.58 -19.97 3.04
C PRO A 133 5.74 -18.48 3.31
N PHE A 134 6.95 -18.04 3.69
CA PHE A 134 7.24 -16.66 4.11
C PHE A 134 6.53 -15.61 3.25
N ILE A 135 6.68 -15.67 1.93
CA ILE A 135 6.15 -14.69 0.98
C ILE A 135 4.61 -14.64 0.91
N LEU A 136 3.91 -15.72 1.31
CA LEU A 136 2.45 -15.83 1.26
C LEU A 136 1.78 -15.56 2.61
N GLN A 137 2.56 -15.40 3.70
CA GLN A 137 2.07 -14.92 5.00
C GLN A 137 1.71 -13.43 4.89
#